data_AF-A0A7S0AQA6-F1
#
_entry.id   AF-A0A7S0AQA6-F1
#
_cell.length_a   1.000
_cell.length_b   1.000
_cell.length_c   1.000
_cell.angle_alpha   90.00
_cell.angle_beta   90.00
_cell.angle_gamma   90.00
#
_symmetry.space_group_name_H-M   'P 1'
#
loop_
_entity.id
_entity.type
_entity.pdbx_description
1 polymer ?
#
loop_
_entity_poly.entity_id
_entity_poly.type
_entity_poly.pdbx_seq_one_letter_code
_entity_poly.pdbx_strand_id
1 'polypeptide(L)'
;RTYHQMKSDAHDCGVEPDHITYATMMKVVGGNTAEESSERKSMLETVFEDACASGRVSSHVIKELRLAAPSTDLLERLLRSRRLATSEKSIFHELPKRWTRNVTADQRRHRVNMKDMVKKEVQASASAK
;
A
#
# COMPACT_ATOMS: atom_id res chain seq x y z
N ARG A 1 8.62 -14.23 13.00
CA ARG A 1 8.21 -12.94 13.59
C ARG A 1 6.82 -12.61 13.07
N THR A 2 5.92 -12.13 13.91
CA THR A 2 4.59 -11.65 13.50
C THR A 2 4.69 -10.21 12.95
N TYR A 3 3.67 -9.76 12.22
CA TYR A 3 3.57 -8.38 11.73
C TYR A 3 3.68 -7.34 12.87
N HIS A 4 3.02 -7.60 13.99
CA HIS A 4 3.05 -6.74 15.18
C HIS A 4 4.47 -6.63 15.77
N GLN A 5 5.23 -7.73 15.80
CA GLN A 5 6.62 -7.73 16.27
C GLN A 5 7.49 -6.86 15.36
N MET A 6 7.37 -7.01 14.04
CA MET A 6 8.11 -6.17 13.09
C MET A 6 7.79 -4.68 13.22
N LYS A 7 6.53 -4.34 13.51
CA LYS A 7 6.10 -2.95 13.72
C LYS A 7 6.70 -2.36 15.00
N SER A 8 6.75 -3.14 16.09
CA SER A 8 7.42 -2.73 17.33
C SER A 8 8.90 -2.52 17.11
N ASP A 9 9.58 -3.49 16.48
CA ASP A 9 11.01 -3.41 16.19
C ASP A 9 11.36 -2.17 15.34
N ALA A 10 10.52 -1.85 14.34
CA ALA A 10 10.72 -0.67 13.50
C ALA A 10 10.57 0.65 14.27
N HIS A 11 9.56 0.73 15.15
CA HIS A 11 9.35 1.87 16.02
C HIS A 11 10.53 2.09 16.97
N ASP A 12 11.07 1.02 17.55
CA ASP A 12 12.23 1.09 18.45
C ASP A 12 13.50 1.56 17.73
N CYS A 13 13.61 1.28 16.42
CA CYS A 13 14.66 1.80 15.55
C CYS A 13 14.41 3.23 15.05
N GLY A 14 13.30 3.88 15.42
CA GLY A 14 12.91 5.20 14.92
C GLY A 14 12.53 5.22 13.44
N VAL A 15 12.18 4.06 12.86
CA VAL A 15 11.79 3.92 11.45
C VAL A 15 10.29 3.73 11.35
N GLU A 16 9.61 4.58 10.57
CA GLU A 16 8.17 4.45 10.36
C GLU A 16 7.85 3.83 8.98
N PRO A 17 6.90 2.88 8.90
CA PRO A 17 6.53 2.19 7.65
C PRO A 17 5.81 3.09 6.66
N ASP A 18 6.39 3.34 5.48
CA ASP A 18 5.79 4.19 4.46
C ASP A 18 4.64 3.50 3.69
N HIS A 19 4.06 4.20 2.71
CA HIS A 19 2.98 3.64 1.88
C HIS A 19 3.44 2.42 1.04
N ILE A 20 4.72 2.35 0.66
CA ILE A 20 5.30 1.20 -0.07
C ILE A 20 5.36 0.00 0.87
N THR A 21 5.73 0.21 2.12
CA THR A 21 5.80 -0.83 3.15
C THR A 21 4.43 -1.48 3.34
N TYR A 22 3.37 -0.70 3.50
CA TYR A 22 2.00 -1.22 3.62
C TYR A 22 1.54 -1.97 2.37
N ALA A 23 1.76 -1.41 1.17
CA ALA A 23 1.43 -2.07 -0.09
C ALA A 23 2.17 -3.41 -0.26
N THR A 24 3.46 -3.44 0.09
CA THR A 24 4.29 -4.65 0.07
C THR A 24 3.77 -5.71 1.02
N MET A 25 3.37 -5.33 2.25
CA MET A 25 2.80 -6.29 3.19
C MET A 25 1.48 -6.88 2.69
N MET A 26 0.60 -6.09 2.07
CA MET A 26 -0.63 -6.60 1.45
C MET A 26 -0.33 -7.59 0.33
N LYS A 27 0.66 -7.30 -0.52
CA LYS A 27 1.13 -8.21 -1.56
C LYS A 27 1.64 -9.53 -0.99
N VAL A 28 2.45 -9.47 0.08
CA VAL A 28 2.97 -10.66 0.77
C VAL A 28 1.83 -11.48 1.34
N VAL A 29 0.87 -10.86 2.04
CA VAL A 29 -0.32 -11.54 2.54
C VAL A 29 -1.07 -12.23 1.40
N GLY A 30 -1.34 -11.51 0.31
CA GLY A 30 -2.06 -12.04 -0.84
C GLY A 30 -1.37 -13.21 -1.54
N GLY A 31 -0.03 -13.23 -1.54
CA GLY A 31 0.75 -14.31 -2.16
C GLY A 31 1.00 -15.53 -1.27
N ASN A 32 0.82 -15.41 0.06
CA ASN A 32 1.20 -16.45 1.03
C ASN A 32 0.03 -16.99 1.85
N THR A 33 -1.20 -16.57 1.56
CA THR A 33 -2.41 -17.07 2.23
C THR A 33 -3.49 -17.45 1.24
N ALA A 34 -4.29 -18.46 1.57
CA ALA A 34 -5.40 -18.90 0.72
C ALA A 34 -6.40 -17.75 0.51
N GLU A 35 -6.89 -17.61 -0.73
CA GLU A 35 -7.67 -16.44 -1.19
C GLU A 35 -8.89 -16.14 -0.33
N GLU A 36 -9.61 -17.17 0.10
CA GLU A 36 -10.83 -17.04 0.91
C GLU A 36 -10.63 -17.25 2.41
N SER A 37 -9.38 -17.41 2.86
CA SER A 37 -9.10 -17.64 4.28
C SER A 37 -9.48 -16.44 5.15
N SER A 38 -10.06 -16.72 6.31
CA SER A 38 -10.34 -15.70 7.34
C SER A 38 -9.06 -15.01 7.82
N GLU A 39 -7.94 -15.75 7.86
CA GLU A 39 -6.62 -15.23 8.19
C GLU A 39 -6.18 -14.12 7.23
N ARG A 40 -6.27 -14.36 5.91
CA ARG A 40 -5.97 -13.35 4.89
C ARG A 40 -6.81 -12.09 5.08
N LYS A 41 -8.12 -12.28 5.28
CA LYS A 41 -9.07 -11.17 5.46
C LYS A 41 -8.72 -10.34 6.71
N SER A 42 -8.43 -10.99 7.82
CA SER A 42 -8.05 -10.35 9.08
C SER A 42 -6.71 -9.61 8.99
N MET A 43 -5.71 -10.19 8.33
CA MET A 43 -4.41 -9.54 8.13
C MET A 43 -4.51 -8.32 7.21
N LEU A 44 -5.24 -8.43 6.09
CA LEU A 44 -5.42 -7.32 5.16
C LEU A 44 -6.17 -6.15 5.81
N GLU A 45 -7.19 -6.44 6.61
CA GLU A 45 -7.90 -5.44 7.41
C GLU A 45 -6.95 -4.74 8.38
N THR A 46 -6.17 -5.50 9.16
CA THR A 46 -5.18 -4.95 10.11
C THR A 46 -4.17 -4.04 9.42
N VAL A 47 -3.55 -4.49 8.33
CA VAL A 47 -2.54 -3.71 7.58
C VAL A 47 -3.17 -2.46 6.97
N PHE A 48 -4.39 -2.55 6.44
CA PHE A 48 -5.08 -1.40 5.87
C PHE A 48 -5.46 -0.37 6.94
N GLU A 49 -5.95 -0.80 8.09
CA GLU A 49 -6.27 0.09 9.21
C GLU A 49 -5.03 0.83 9.72
N ASP A 50 -3.89 0.15 9.80
CA ASP A 50 -2.61 0.76 10.15
C ASP A 50 -2.16 1.80 9.12
N ALA A 51 -2.30 1.52 7.83
CA ALA A 51 -2.03 2.48 6.77
C ALA A 51 -2.95 3.72 6.88
N CYS A 52 -4.23 3.49 7.20
CA CYS A 52 -5.23 4.54 7.41
C CYS A 52 -4.91 5.43 8.60
N ALA A 53 -4.57 4.84 9.75
CA ALA A 53 -4.21 5.56 10.98
C ALA A 53 -2.92 6.36 10.81
N SER A 54 -1.95 5.77 10.11
CA SER A 54 -0.68 6.41 9.78
C SER A 54 -0.80 7.51 8.72
N GLY A 55 -1.96 7.62 8.05
CA GLY A 55 -2.14 8.58 6.96
C GLY A 55 -1.29 8.29 5.73
N ARG A 56 -0.99 7.01 5.49
CA ARG A 56 -0.06 6.51 4.46
C ARG A 56 -0.77 5.67 3.39
N VAL A 57 -2.04 5.94 3.14
CA VAL A 57 -2.81 5.31 2.07
C VAL A 57 -2.50 6.01 0.75
N SER A 58 -1.94 5.26 -0.20
CA SER A 58 -1.67 5.73 -1.56
C SER A 58 -2.41 4.90 -2.60
N SER A 59 -2.21 5.23 -3.88
CA SER A 59 -2.73 4.41 -4.97
C SER A 59 -2.16 3.02 -5.07
N HIS A 60 -0.92 2.88 -4.64
CA HIS A 60 -0.31 1.58 -4.57
C HIS A 60 -0.96 0.71 -3.48
N VAL A 61 -1.24 1.27 -2.31
CA VAL A 61 -1.90 0.55 -1.20
C VAL A 61 -3.26 0.01 -1.62
N ILE A 62 -4.11 0.86 -2.22
CA ILE A 62 -5.44 0.43 -2.68
C ILE A 62 -5.34 -0.65 -3.76
N LYS A 63 -4.40 -0.50 -4.70
CA LYS A 63 -4.17 -1.49 -5.76
C LYS A 63 -3.77 -2.84 -5.17
N GLU A 64 -2.77 -2.87 -4.29
CA GLU A 64 -2.32 -4.14 -3.69
C GLU A 64 -3.39 -4.74 -2.76
N LEU A 65 -4.19 -3.93 -2.07
CA LEU A 65 -5.35 -4.41 -1.31
C LEU A 65 -6.36 -5.14 -2.20
N ARG A 66 -6.67 -4.59 -3.38
CA ARG A 66 -7.58 -5.22 -4.36
C ARG A 66 -7.05 -6.53 -4.91
N LEU A 67 -5.76 -6.56 -5.25
CA LEU A 67 -5.13 -7.78 -5.72
C LEU A 67 -5.08 -8.84 -4.61
N ALA A 68 -4.85 -8.41 -3.38
CA ALA A 68 -4.85 -9.29 -2.22
C ALA A 68 -6.26 -9.65 -1.74
N ALA A 69 -7.32 -8.95 -2.13
CA ALA A 69 -8.70 -9.27 -1.76
C ALA A 69 -9.56 -9.40 -3.03
N PRO A 70 -9.48 -10.53 -3.76
CA PRO A 70 -10.21 -10.72 -5.01
C PRO A 70 -11.74 -10.70 -4.80
N SER A 71 -12.21 -11.15 -3.64
CA SER A 71 -13.59 -10.95 -3.22
C SER A 71 -13.88 -9.46 -2.98
N THR A 72 -14.88 -8.93 -3.69
CA THR A 72 -15.32 -7.53 -3.55
C THR A 72 -15.86 -7.23 -2.16
N ASP A 73 -16.32 -8.23 -1.42
CA ASP A 73 -16.92 -8.07 -0.09
C ASP A 73 -15.97 -7.39 0.92
N LEU A 74 -14.71 -7.83 1.00
CA LEU A 74 -13.76 -7.27 1.95
C LEU A 74 -13.44 -5.80 1.64
N LEU A 75 -13.15 -5.51 0.37
CA LEU A 75 -12.86 -4.15 -0.07
C LEU A 75 -14.06 -3.24 0.13
N GLU A 76 -15.25 -3.70 -0.24
CA GLU A 76 -16.49 -2.96 -0.01
C GLU A 76 -16.71 -2.71 1.47
N ARG A 77 -16.53 -3.70 2.35
CA ARG A 77 -16.69 -3.53 3.79
C ARG A 77 -15.73 -2.48 4.36
N LEU A 78 -14.46 -2.51 3.95
CA LEU A 78 -13.43 -1.56 4.40
C LEU A 78 -13.66 -0.13 3.88
N LEU A 79 -14.26 0.03 2.69
CA LEU A 79 -14.51 1.33 2.07
C LEU A 79 -15.91 1.90 2.40
N ARG A 80 -16.95 1.05 2.39
CA ARG A 80 -18.36 1.41 2.63
C ARG A 80 -18.59 1.85 4.07
N SER A 81 -17.90 1.24 5.03
CA SER A 81 -17.87 1.71 6.42
C SER A 81 -17.47 3.19 6.55
N ARG A 82 -16.87 3.76 5.50
CA ARG A 82 -16.34 5.13 5.47
C ARG A 82 -16.88 5.97 4.30
N ARG A 83 -17.96 5.51 3.65
CA ARG A 83 -18.69 6.20 2.56
C ARG A 83 -17.85 6.55 1.33
N LEU A 84 -16.88 5.72 0.98
CA LEU A 84 -16.05 5.91 -0.21
C LEU A 84 -16.63 5.16 -1.41
N ALA A 85 -16.54 5.74 -2.61
CA ALA A 85 -16.87 5.00 -3.83
C ALA A 85 -15.99 3.76 -3.98
N THR A 86 -16.47 2.77 -4.73
CA THR A 86 -15.75 1.52 -5.04
C THR A 86 -15.07 1.56 -6.40
N SER A 87 -15.38 2.54 -7.24
CA SER A 87 -14.76 2.73 -8.56
C SER A 87 -13.28 3.13 -8.43
N GLU A 88 -12.41 2.48 -9.23
CA GLU A 88 -10.95 2.71 -9.21
C GLU A 88 -10.56 4.16 -9.47
N LYS A 89 -11.22 4.80 -10.44
CA LYS A 89 -10.94 6.18 -10.83
C LYS A 89 -11.48 7.18 -9.80
N SER A 90 -12.56 6.84 -9.11
CA SER A 90 -13.23 7.73 -8.14
C SER A 90 -12.59 7.65 -6.75
N ILE A 91 -12.16 6.46 -6.33
CA ILE A 91 -11.57 6.22 -5.01
C ILE A 91 -10.51 7.26 -4.66
N PHE A 92 -9.59 7.55 -5.59
CA PHE A 92 -8.46 8.42 -5.31
C PHE A 92 -8.83 9.84 -4.96
N HIS A 93 -9.85 10.38 -5.62
CA HIS A 93 -10.33 11.73 -5.38
C HIS A 93 -11.17 11.80 -4.11
N GLU A 94 -11.71 10.68 -3.67
CA GLU A 94 -12.61 10.57 -2.53
C GLU A 94 -11.92 10.11 -1.24
N LEU A 95 -10.66 9.63 -1.31
CA LEU A 95 -9.94 9.17 -0.11
C LEU A 95 -9.92 10.27 0.97
N PRO A 96 -10.22 9.94 2.24
CA PRO A 96 -10.20 10.92 3.32
C PRO A 96 -8.82 11.58 3.41
N LYS A 97 -8.78 12.91 3.53
CA LYS A 97 -7.50 13.66 3.65
C LYS A 97 -6.60 13.11 4.77
N ARG A 98 -7.20 12.67 5.88
CA ARG A 98 -6.48 12.04 7.00
C ARG A 98 -5.73 10.76 6.63
N TRP A 99 -6.19 10.03 5.62
CA TRP A 99 -5.57 8.79 5.15
C TRP A 99 -4.41 9.02 4.21
N THR A 100 -4.34 10.20 3.59
CA THR A 100 -3.33 10.55 2.59
C THR A 100 -2.39 11.67 3.05
N ARG A 101 -2.51 12.09 4.33
CA ARG A 101 -1.78 13.24 4.90
C ARG A 101 -0.26 13.08 4.88
N ASN A 102 0.23 11.85 4.95
CA ASN A 102 1.65 11.51 4.97
C ASN A 102 2.11 10.87 3.66
N VAL A 103 1.37 11.13 2.56
CA VAL A 103 1.75 10.72 1.21
C VAL A 103 1.93 11.98 0.36
N THR A 104 3.18 12.31 0.03
CA THR A 104 3.52 13.50 -0.77
C THR A 104 2.97 13.40 -2.19
N ALA A 105 2.85 14.53 -2.88
CA ALA A 105 2.38 14.55 -4.28
C ALA A 105 3.26 13.68 -5.20
N ASP A 106 4.58 13.66 -4.97
CA ASP A 106 5.53 12.83 -5.72
C ASP A 106 5.32 11.34 -5.43
N GLN A 107 5.07 10.97 -4.17
CA GLN A 107 4.75 9.60 -3.80
C GLN A 107 3.42 9.12 -4.39
N ARG A 108 2.44 10.01 -4.59
CA ARG A 108 1.19 9.69 -5.29
C ARG A 108 1.41 9.44 -6.78
N ARG A 109 2.46 10.01 -7.35
CA ARG A 109 2.83 9.91 -8.78
C ARG A 109 3.80 8.76 -9.07
N HIS A 110 4.18 7.94 -8.08
CA HIS A 110 5.13 6.84 -8.29
C HIS A 110 4.56 5.71 -9.16
N ARG A 111 4.49 6.02 -10.46
CA ARG A 111 4.47 5.15 -11.61
C ARG A 111 5.67 5.52 -12.47
N VAL A 112 6.83 5.75 -11.84
CA VAL A 112 8.09 5.84 -12.59
C VAL A 112 8.70 4.46 -12.56
N ASN A 113 8.37 3.73 -13.61
CA ASN A 113 9.03 2.55 -14.14
C ASN A 113 10.50 2.46 -13.65
N MET A 114 10.83 1.59 -12.69
CA MET A 114 12.23 1.37 -12.24
C MET A 114 13.16 1.05 -13.43
N LYS A 115 12.62 0.52 -14.53
CA LYS A 115 13.34 0.32 -15.80
C LYS A 115 13.88 1.62 -16.40
N ASP A 116 13.23 2.77 -16.19
CA ASP A 116 13.65 4.05 -16.76
C ASP A 116 14.72 4.74 -15.90
N MET A 117 14.77 4.47 -14.59
CA MET A 117 15.87 4.92 -13.72
C MET A 117 17.16 4.16 -13.99
N VAL A 118 17.09 2.82 -14.09
CA VAL A 118 18.26 1.99 -14.41
C VAL A 118 18.79 2.30 -15.81
N LYS A 119 17.92 2.57 -16.78
CA LYS A 119 18.35 3.01 -18.12
C LYS A 119 19.06 4.36 -18.10
N LYS A 120 18.59 5.33 -17.30
CA LYS A 120 19.25 6.64 -17.17
C LYS A 120 20.63 6.56 -16.55
N GLU A 121 20.85 5.70 -15.54
CA GLU A 121 22.18 5.50 -14.95
C GLU A 121 23.14 4.81 -15.91
N VAL A 122 22.68 3.79 -16.66
CA VAL A 122 23.50 3.12 -17.67
C VAL A 122 23.88 4.07 -18.81
N GLN A 123 22.97 4.95 -19.24
CA GLN A 123 23.25 5.95 -20.28
C GLN A 123 24.19 7.06 -19.80
N ALA A 124 24.05 7.54 -18.56
CA ALA A 124 24.94 8.54 -17.98
C ALA A 124 26.38 8.01 -17.81
N SER A 125 26.51 6.72 -17.51
CA SER A 125 27.82 6.03 -17.38
C SER A 125 28.51 5.82 -18.74
N ALA A 126 27.74 5.74 -19.82
CA ALA A 126 28.25 5.50 -21.18
C ALA A 126 28.69 6.78 -21.90
N SER A 127 28.16 7.96 -21.52
CA SER A 127 28.55 9.26 -22.08
C SER A 127 29.73 9.93 -21.36
N ALA A 128 30.24 9.33 -20.29
CA ALA A 128 31.39 9.81 -19.51
C ALA A 128 32.72 9.11 -19.86
N LYS A 129 32.76 8.37 -20.98
CA LYS A 129 33.95 7.75 -21.58
C LYS A 129 34.14 8.27 -22.99
#